data_AF-A0A180FUF4-F1
#
_entry.id   AF-A0A180FUF4-F1
#
_cell.length_a   1.000
_cell.length_b   1.000
_cell.length_c   1.000
_cell.angle_alpha   90.00
_cell.angle_beta   90.00
_cell.angle_gamma   90.00
#
_symmetry.space_group_name_H-M   'P 1'
#
loop_
_entity.id
_entity.type
_entity.pdbx_description
1 polymer ?
#
loop_
_entity_poly.entity_id
_entity_poly.type
_entity_poly.pdbx_seq_one_letter_code
_entity_poly.pdbx_strand_id
1 'polypeptide(L)'
;MQKIVKPDRMKIEFSPWKWYKGFNLEPFTYRDLITATEMIQDKISFPLNRFTAKELKIAVNMQTENPPFIYYKNFGELMLFSECKPYHRSNIEEESLYYKRAARHLKFYDKIAHVKSEKQSIPEQYKKQHWLRMELSLQTVAKIKEKIGYDITWERFRSPEFFIQAGELLLNFYRSIHKQGFLFNVERLKNIDDINRDDLLHIAYPLLERSIYIAQKCKNISKKEAFNYRNNIALFDTDTSNRFLVEL
;
A
#
# COMPACT_ATOMS: atom_id res chain seq x y z
N MET A 1 3.56 -9.44 21.97
CA MET A 1 2.27 -10.16 21.83
C MET A 1 1.34 -9.71 22.93
N GLN A 2 0.09 -9.37 22.62
CA GLN A 2 -0.94 -9.14 23.64
C GLN A 2 -1.90 -10.33 23.65
N LYS A 3 -2.19 -10.86 24.84
CA LYS A 3 -3.07 -12.01 25.06
C LYS A 3 -4.17 -11.62 26.04
N ILE A 4 -5.42 -11.73 25.61
CA ILE A 4 -6.59 -11.54 26.47
C ILE A 4 -7.37 -12.86 26.48
N VAL A 5 -7.54 -13.44 27.66
CA VAL A 5 -8.24 -14.72 27.85
C VAL A 5 -9.57 -14.46 28.53
N LYS A 6 -10.64 -14.94 27.92
CA LYS A 6 -11.97 -15.08 28.52
C LYS A 6 -12.32 -16.58 28.57
N PRO A 7 -13.28 -17.02 29.40
CA PRO A 7 -13.60 -18.44 29.56
C PRO A 7 -13.93 -19.17 28.24
N ASP A 8 -14.49 -18.45 27.26
CA ASP A 8 -14.97 -18.99 25.98
C ASP A 8 -14.09 -18.61 24.78
N ARG A 9 -13.15 -17.67 24.93
CA ARG A 9 -12.37 -17.12 23.81
C ARG A 9 -11.02 -16.57 24.24
N MET A 10 -10.04 -16.73 23.36
CA MET A 10 -8.72 -16.11 23.48
C MET A 10 -8.51 -15.14 22.32
N LYS A 11 -8.16 -13.89 22.63
CA LYS A 11 -7.71 -12.91 21.64
C LYS A 11 -6.20 -12.82 21.71
N ILE A 12 -5.54 -12.95 20.56
CA ILE A 12 -4.10 -12.85 20.41
C ILE A 12 -3.79 -11.79 19.37
N GLU A 13 -2.93 -10.85 19.71
CA GLU A 13 -2.36 -9.89 18.78
C GLU A 13 -0.86 -10.14 18.65
N PHE A 14 -0.43 -10.44 17.42
CA PHE A 14 0.96 -10.73 17.12
C PHE A 14 1.36 -10.15 15.75
N SER A 15 2.65 -9.88 15.62
CA SER A 15 3.31 -9.59 14.34
C SER A 15 4.39 -10.66 14.18
N PRO A 16 4.29 -11.56 13.18
CA PRO A 16 5.31 -12.59 12.94
C PRO A 16 6.72 -11.99 12.84
N TRP A 17 6.80 -10.84 12.18
CA TRP A 17 8.03 -10.10 11.94
C TRP A 17 8.71 -9.61 13.22
N LYS A 18 7.96 -8.92 14.11
CA LYS A 18 8.49 -8.49 15.41
C LYS A 18 8.83 -9.70 16.30
N TRP A 19 8.13 -10.82 16.15
CA TRP A 19 8.40 -12.03 16.92
C TRP A 19 9.71 -12.71 16.53
N TYR A 20 9.97 -12.84 15.24
CA TYR A 20 11.15 -13.55 14.74
C TYR A 20 12.40 -12.66 14.73
N LYS A 21 12.29 -11.42 14.25
CA LYS A 21 13.43 -10.51 14.09
C LYS A 21 13.56 -9.45 15.20
N GLY A 22 12.62 -9.36 16.13
CA GLY A 22 12.60 -8.34 17.18
C GLY A 22 12.19 -6.94 16.71
N PHE A 23 12.46 -6.59 15.46
CA PHE A 23 12.08 -5.33 14.81
C PHE A 23 11.40 -5.58 13.45
N ASN A 24 10.81 -4.53 12.88
CA ASN A 24 9.93 -4.61 11.72
C ASN A 24 10.41 -3.63 10.61
N LEU A 25 11.67 -3.82 10.20
CA LEU A 25 12.39 -2.99 9.21
C LEU A 25 12.82 -3.81 7.98
N GLU A 26 13.50 -4.95 8.18
CA GLU A 26 14.04 -5.80 7.10
C GLU A 26 13.00 -6.59 6.31
N PRO A 27 13.18 -6.82 5.00
CA PRO A 27 12.31 -7.73 4.24
C PRO A 27 11.93 -9.01 4.99
N PHE A 28 10.65 -9.34 4.94
CA PHE A 28 10.06 -10.50 5.62
C PHE A 28 9.72 -11.56 4.58
N THR A 29 10.42 -12.68 4.62
CA THR A 29 10.26 -13.77 3.65
C THR A 29 9.18 -14.76 4.10
N TYR A 30 8.74 -15.62 3.18
CA TYR A 30 7.85 -16.73 3.54
C TYR A 30 8.50 -17.67 4.57
N ARG A 31 9.82 -17.92 4.46
CA ARG A 31 10.54 -18.72 5.45
C ARG A 31 10.47 -18.09 6.84
N ASP A 32 10.63 -16.77 6.92
CA ASP A 32 10.52 -16.03 8.18
C ASP A 32 9.11 -16.13 8.77
N LEU A 33 8.06 -16.13 7.92
CA LEU A 33 6.68 -16.37 8.35
C LEU A 33 6.53 -17.74 9.00
N ILE A 34 7.06 -18.79 8.38
CA ILE A 34 6.95 -20.15 8.90
C ILE A 34 7.68 -20.25 10.24
N THR A 35 8.94 -19.81 10.32
CA THR A 35 9.69 -19.84 11.58
C THR A 35 8.99 -19.04 12.69
N ALA A 36 8.51 -17.83 12.38
CA ALA A 36 7.79 -17.01 13.34
C ALA A 36 6.51 -17.68 13.85
N THR A 37 5.76 -18.33 12.96
CA THR A 37 4.50 -19.00 13.34
C THR A 37 4.74 -20.26 14.15
N GLU A 38 5.80 -21.01 13.89
CA GLU A 38 6.22 -22.14 14.72
C GLU A 38 6.57 -21.69 16.14
N MET A 39 7.42 -20.65 16.27
CA MET A 39 7.75 -20.07 17.58
C MET A 39 6.52 -19.58 18.35
N ILE A 40 5.56 -18.98 17.65
CA ILE A 40 4.29 -18.54 18.23
C ILE A 40 3.44 -19.73 18.67
N GLN A 41 3.37 -20.79 17.87
CA GLN A 41 2.62 -22.01 18.20
C GLN A 41 3.23 -22.71 19.41
N ASP A 42 4.55 -22.84 19.49
CA ASP A 42 5.23 -23.43 20.65
C ASP A 42 4.96 -22.63 21.94
N LYS A 43 4.84 -21.30 21.80
CA LYS A 43 4.51 -20.42 22.93
C LYS A 43 3.04 -20.48 23.31
N ILE A 44 2.15 -20.71 22.36
CA ILE A 44 0.71 -20.85 22.59
C ILE A 44 0.43 -22.33 22.85
N SER A 45 0.41 -22.72 24.12
CA SER A 45 0.13 -24.10 24.55
C SER A 45 -1.34 -24.56 24.32
N PHE A 46 -2.03 -23.99 23.33
CA PHE A 46 -3.41 -24.32 22.95
C PHE A 46 -3.49 -24.67 21.47
N PRO A 47 -4.32 -25.65 21.09
CA PRO A 47 -4.59 -25.93 19.68
C PRO A 47 -5.12 -24.70 18.95
N LEU A 48 -4.51 -24.37 17.81
CA LEU A 48 -4.89 -23.24 16.94
C LEU A 48 -5.89 -23.64 15.84
N ASN A 49 -6.51 -24.82 15.95
CA ASN A 49 -7.50 -25.32 15.01
C ASN A 49 -8.75 -24.44 14.89
N ARG A 50 -9.08 -23.64 15.93
CA ARG A 50 -10.17 -22.65 15.91
C ARG A 50 -9.71 -21.22 15.63
N PHE A 51 -8.48 -21.04 15.17
CA PHE A 51 -7.96 -19.72 14.83
C PHE A 51 -8.79 -19.07 13.72
N THR A 52 -9.07 -17.77 13.87
CA THR A 52 -9.65 -16.95 12.82
C THR A 52 -9.12 -15.53 12.96
N ALA A 53 -8.54 -15.00 11.88
CA ALA A 53 -8.08 -13.62 11.85
C ALA A 53 -9.28 -12.65 11.99
N LYS A 54 -9.26 -11.82 13.04
CA LYS A 54 -10.27 -10.75 13.24
C LYS A 54 -9.88 -9.45 12.55
N GLU A 55 -8.58 -9.18 12.53
CA GLU A 55 -7.94 -8.09 11.81
C GLU A 55 -6.69 -8.62 11.11
N LEU A 56 -6.39 -8.11 9.92
CA LEU A 56 -5.18 -8.41 9.18
C LEU A 56 -4.49 -7.10 8.80
N LYS A 57 -3.19 -7.00 9.11
CA LYS A 57 -2.32 -5.91 8.64
C LYS A 57 -1.25 -6.48 7.73
N ILE A 58 -1.19 -6.00 6.50
CA ILE A 58 -0.21 -6.38 5.48
C ILE A 58 0.64 -5.14 5.20
N ALA A 59 1.96 -5.26 5.21
CA ALA A 59 2.82 -4.11 5.03
C ALA A 59 4.14 -4.45 4.35
N VAL A 60 4.69 -3.44 3.68
CA VAL A 60 6.05 -3.44 3.12
C VAL A 60 6.76 -2.17 3.56
N ASN A 61 8.07 -2.29 3.79
CA ASN A 61 8.95 -1.14 4.00
C ASN A 61 9.77 -0.95 2.72
N MET A 62 9.87 0.29 2.25
CA MET A 62 10.65 0.67 1.08
C MET A 62 11.69 1.71 1.52
N GLN A 63 12.95 1.48 1.19
CA GLN A 63 13.98 2.50 1.37
C GLN A 63 13.78 3.59 0.30
N THR A 64 13.83 4.84 0.71
CA THR A 64 13.69 6.01 -0.17
C THR A 64 14.91 6.91 -0.06
N GLU A 65 15.20 7.66 -1.11
CA GLU A 65 16.30 8.64 -1.12
C GLU A 65 15.97 9.84 -0.23
N ASN A 66 14.71 10.28 -0.28
CA ASN A 66 14.23 11.45 0.45
C ASN A 66 13.33 11.05 1.62
N PRO A 67 13.10 11.96 2.59
CA PRO A 67 12.09 11.78 3.62
C PRO A 67 10.72 11.37 3.07
N PRO A 68 10.02 10.39 3.71
CA PRO A 68 8.75 9.86 3.21
C PRO A 68 7.67 10.89 2.91
N PHE A 69 7.61 11.99 3.67
CA PHE A 69 6.58 13.02 3.50
C PHE A 69 6.60 13.70 2.14
N ILE A 70 7.77 13.79 1.49
CA ILE A 70 7.92 14.41 0.17
C ILE A 70 7.11 13.66 -0.91
N TYR A 71 6.91 12.36 -0.73
CA TYR A 71 6.18 11.51 -1.68
C TYR A 71 4.66 11.56 -1.46
N TYR A 72 4.15 12.01 -0.30
CA TYR A 72 2.72 11.91 0.01
C TYR A 72 1.85 12.75 -0.92
N LYS A 73 2.34 13.93 -1.33
CA LYS A 73 1.68 14.77 -2.32
C LYS A 73 1.54 14.08 -3.67
N ASN A 74 2.48 13.19 -4.01
CA ASN A 74 2.48 12.44 -5.26
C ASN A 74 1.51 11.24 -5.20
N PHE A 75 1.08 10.82 -4.01
CA PHE A 75 0.04 9.81 -3.87
C PHE A 75 -1.33 10.49 -3.89
N GLY A 76 -1.92 10.64 -5.07
CA GLY A 76 -3.23 11.24 -5.29
C GLY A 76 -4.39 10.38 -4.78
N GLU A 77 -5.53 10.40 -5.44
CA GLU A 77 -6.69 9.63 -4.98
C GLU A 77 -6.52 8.12 -5.12
N LEU A 78 -7.01 7.36 -4.13
CA LEU A 78 -7.14 5.91 -4.21
C LEU A 78 -8.57 5.54 -4.62
N MET A 79 -8.69 4.88 -5.76
CA MET A 79 -9.94 4.32 -6.26
C MET A 79 -9.70 2.89 -6.74
N LEU A 80 -10.25 1.91 -6.03
CA LEU A 80 -10.15 0.52 -6.47
C LEU A 80 -11.04 0.30 -7.69
N PHE A 81 -10.57 -0.52 -8.64
CA PHE A 81 -11.20 -0.67 -9.95
C PHE A 81 -12.67 -1.19 -9.95
N SER A 82 -13.15 -1.67 -8.80
CA SER A 82 -14.50 -2.16 -8.58
C SER A 82 -15.42 -1.14 -7.90
N GLU A 83 -14.96 0.07 -7.57
CA GLU A 83 -15.69 1.00 -6.70
C GLU A 83 -15.84 2.40 -7.32
N CYS A 84 -17.04 2.97 -7.26
CA CYS A 84 -17.38 4.27 -7.88
C CYS A 84 -17.15 5.50 -6.96
N LYS A 85 -16.57 5.32 -5.77
CA LYS A 85 -16.23 6.42 -4.85
C LYS A 85 -14.79 6.27 -4.38
N PRO A 86 -14.02 7.37 -4.26
CA PRO A 86 -12.66 7.31 -3.76
C PRO A 86 -12.62 7.01 -2.25
N TYR A 87 -11.46 6.59 -1.77
CA TYR A 87 -11.17 6.53 -0.34
C TYR A 87 -11.00 7.95 0.22
N HIS A 88 -11.38 8.17 1.48
CA HIS A 88 -11.11 9.44 2.15
C HIS A 88 -9.60 9.57 2.42
N ARG A 89 -8.97 10.59 1.82
CA ARG A 89 -7.54 10.88 1.91
C ARG A 89 -7.28 11.96 2.97
N SER A 90 -6.37 11.73 3.92
CA SER A 90 -6.06 12.69 5.00
C SER A 90 -4.59 12.69 5.45
N ASN A 91 -4.20 13.69 6.26
CA ASN A 91 -2.90 13.87 6.90
C ASN A 91 -1.71 14.11 5.95
N ILE A 92 -1.97 14.61 4.73
CA ILE A 92 -0.94 14.81 3.69
C ILE A 92 0.21 15.74 4.14
N GLU A 93 -0.10 16.70 5.01
CA GLU A 93 0.83 17.70 5.57
C GLU A 93 1.56 17.18 6.82
N GLU A 94 1.23 15.99 7.31
CA GLU A 94 1.83 15.38 8.50
C GLU A 94 2.83 14.26 8.11
N GLU A 95 3.43 13.62 9.11
CA GLU A 95 4.37 12.49 8.93
C GLU A 95 3.71 11.18 8.41
N SER A 96 2.43 11.23 7.99
CA SER A 96 1.72 10.05 7.47
C SER A 96 0.55 10.40 6.55
N LEU A 97 0.29 9.57 5.55
CA LEU A 97 -0.85 9.68 4.64
C LEU A 97 -1.84 8.52 4.87
N TYR A 98 -3.13 8.83 5.01
CA TYR A 98 -4.18 7.83 5.18
C TYR A 98 -5.15 7.81 4.01
N TYR A 99 -5.53 6.61 3.59
CA TYR A 99 -6.73 6.34 2.80
C TYR A 99 -7.69 5.48 3.61
N LYS A 100 -8.84 6.04 4.00
CA LYS A 100 -9.83 5.37 4.85
C LYS A 100 -11.12 5.10 4.06
N ARG A 101 -11.61 3.86 4.16
CA ARG A 101 -12.96 3.50 3.70
C ARG A 101 -13.54 2.36 4.52
N ALA A 102 -14.52 2.67 5.36
CA ALA A 102 -15.10 1.73 6.33
C ALA A 102 -13.97 1.03 7.13
N ALA A 103 -14.03 -0.29 7.24
CA ALA A 103 -13.04 -1.14 7.92
C ALA A 103 -11.79 -1.50 7.07
N ARG A 104 -11.43 -0.64 6.10
CA ARG A 104 -10.23 -0.80 5.24
C ARG A 104 -9.42 0.47 5.26
N HIS A 105 -8.18 0.41 5.75
CA HIS A 105 -7.28 1.56 5.79
C HIS A 105 -5.97 1.23 5.09
N LEU A 106 -5.56 2.05 4.12
CA LEU A 106 -4.22 2.04 3.58
C LEU A 106 -3.46 3.24 4.15
N LYS A 107 -2.24 3.03 4.61
CA LYS A 107 -1.44 4.04 5.30
C LYS A 107 -0.04 4.10 4.72
N PHE A 108 0.48 5.30 4.59
CA PHE A 108 1.88 5.57 4.31
C PHE A 108 2.47 6.37 5.46
N TYR A 109 3.64 6.01 5.96
CA TYR A 109 4.27 6.76 7.05
C TYR A 109 5.78 6.52 7.09
N ASP A 110 6.52 7.42 7.74
CA ASP A 110 7.93 7.22 8.03
C ASP A 110 8.11 6.15 9.12
N LYS A 111 8.67 5.01 8.75
CA LYS A 111 8.85 3.88 9.67
C LYS A 111 9.90 4.16 10.72
N ILE A 112 10.95 4.92 10.39
CA ILE A 112 12.00 5.29 11.33
C ILE A 112 11.43 6.26 12.37
N ALA A 113 10.67 7.27 11.95
CA ALA A 113 9.99 8.19 12.85
C ALA A 113 9.02 7.44 13.80
N HIS A 114 8.25 6.49 13.26
CA HIS A 114 7.35 5.66 14.06
C HIS A 114 8.08 4.76 15.09
N VAL A 115 9.21 4.14 14.72
CA VAL A 115 10.00 3.34 15.69
C VAL A 115 10.57 4.22 16.81
N LYS A 116 11.00 5.46 16.49
CA LYS A 116 11.44 6.44 17.49
C LYS A 116 10.30 6.82 18.45
N SER A 117 9.10 7.06 17.94
CA SER A 117 7.94 7.41 18.78
C SER A 117 7.48 6.25 19.66
N GLU A 118 7.69 5.00 19.22
CA GLU A 118 7.51 3.78 20.05
C GLU A 118 8.65 3.56 21.07
N LYS A 119 9.64 4.47 21.16
CA LYS A 119 10.84 4.36 22.03
C LYS A 119 11.63 3.05 21.83
N GLN A 120 11.58 2.48 20.64
CA GLN A 120 12.32 1.28 20.28
C GLN A 120 13.71 1.64 19.74
N SER A 121 14.70 0.79 20.01
CA SER A 121 16.06 0.96 19.48
C SER A 121 16.07 0.74 17.96
N ILE A 122 16.65 1.69 17.22
CA ILE A 122 16.90 1.54 15.78
C ILE A 122 18.31 0.99 15.58
N PRO A 123 18.48 -0.17 14.94
CA PRO A 123 19.82 -0.68 14.60
C PRO A 123 20.62 0.35 13.80
N GLU A 124 21.93 0.43 14.03
CA GLU A 124 22.81 1.47 13.46
C GLU A 124 22.70 1.54 11.93
N GLN A 125 22.61 0.38 11.28
CA GLN A 125 22.50 0.27 9.82
C GLN A 125 21.26 0.94 9.22
N TYR A 126 20.21 1.21 10.00
CA TYR A 126 19.00 1.91 9.54
C TYR A 126 18.97 3.38 9.95
N LYS A 127 19.97 3.84 10.72
CA LYS A 127 20.07 5.25 11.08
C LYS A 127 20.42 6.06 9.83
N LYS A 128 19.88 7.28 9.75
CA LYS A 128 20.05 8.21 8.61
C LYS A 128 19.47 7.73 7.27
N GLN A 129 18.73 6.63 7.26
CA GLN A 129 17.97 6.19 6.08
C GLN A 129 16.51 6.63 6.19
N HIS A 130 15.86 6.79 5.04
CA HIS A 130 14.43 7.04 4.95
C HIS A 130 13.70 5.76 4.58
N TRP A 131 12.72 5.37 5.40
CA TRP A 131 11.95 4.15 5.19
C TRP A 131 10.47 4.49 5.13
N LEU A 132 9.91 4.42 3.93
CA LEU A 132 8.49 4.54 3.70
C LEU A 132 7.80 3.20 3.99
N ARG A 133 6.92 3.17 5.00
CA ARG A 133 6.01 2.04 5.20
C ARG A 133 4.75 2.26 4.40
N MET A 134 4.36 1.25 3.63
CA MET A 134 2.98 1.10 3.17
C MET A 134 2.31 -0.03 3.95
N GLU A 135 1.14 0.25 4.56
CA GLU A 135 0.41 -0.71 5.38
C GLU A 135 -1.09 -0.71 5.07
N LEU A 136 -1.62 -1.88 4.71
CA LEU A 136 -3.05 -2.15 4.53
C LEU A 136 -3.60 -2.86 5.77
N SER A 137 -4.63 -2.29 6.38
CA SER A 137 -5.39 -2.89 7.48
C SER A 137 -6.80 -3.26 7.03
N LEU A 138 -7.18 -4.52 7.27
CA LEU A 138 -8.53 -5.06 7.13
C LEU A 138 -9.06 -5.36 8.53
N GLN A 139 -9.96 -4.52 9.05
CA GLN A 139 -10.29 -4.48 10.49
C GLN A 139 -11.39 -5.44 10.93
N THR A 140 -11.97 -6.23 10.01
CA THR A 140 -13.04 -7.18 10.33
C THR A 140 -12.91 -8.45 9.51
N VAL A 141 -13.43 -9.57 10.06
CA VAL A 141 -13.55 -10.86 9.36
C VAL A 141 -14.25 -10.70 8.02
N ALA A 142 -15.35 -9.95 7.98
CA ALA A 142 -16.11 -9.71 6.75
C ALA A 142 -15.25 -9.02 5.67
N LYS A 143 -14.42 -8.03 6.04
CA LYS A 143 -13.52 -7.37 5.08
C LYS A 143 -12.33 -8.22 4.67
N ILE A 144 -11.83 -9.06 5.56
CA ILE A 144 -10.83 -10.07 5.22
C ILE A 144 -11.41 -11.00 4.17
N LYS A 145 -12.58 -11.61 4.43
CA LYS A 145 -13.26 -12.52 3.51
C LYS A 145 -13.61 -11.86 2.18
N GLU A 146 -14.05 -10.59 2.19
CA GLU A 146 -14.31 -9.82 0.97
C GLU A 146 -13.06 -9.67 0.08
N LYS A 147 -11.87 -9.45 0.67
CA LYS A 147 -10.64 -9.16 -0.09
C LYS A 147 -9.78 -10.38 -0.39
N ILE A 148 -9.77 -11.35 0.51
CA ILE A 148 -8.98 -12.58 0.41
C ILE A 148 -9.83 -13.72 -0.20
N GLY A 149 -11.15 -13.67 -0.07
CA GLY A 149 -12.09 -14.67 -0.59
C GLY A 149 -12.46 -15.78 0.40
N TYR A 150 -11.84 -15.81 1.58
CA TYR A 150 -12.05 -16.86 2.58
C TYR A 150 -11.69 -16.41 4.00
N ASP A 151 -12.11 -17.20 4.99
CA ASP A 151 -11.72 -17.03 6.39
C ASP A 151 -10.29 -17.56 6.61
N ILE A 152 -9.44 -16.77 7.26
CA ILE A 152 -8.02 -17.12 7.48
C ILE A 152 -7.91 -18.00 8.73
N THR A 153 -7.77 -19.32 8.51
CA THR A 153 -7.39 -20.30 9.52
C THR A 153 -5.88 -20.28 9.79
N TRP A 154 -5.43 -20.97 10.84
CA TRP A 154 -4.01 -21.03 11.18
C TRP A 154 -3.17 -21.66 10.05
N GLU A 155 -3.66 -22.75 9.48
CA GLU A 155 -3.02 -23.46 8.37
C GLU A 155 -2.94 -22.58 7.12
N ARG A 156 -4.03 -21.89 6.77
CA ARG A 156 -4.05 -20.97 5.62
C ARG A 156 -3.13 -19.79 5.81
N PHE A 157 -3.08 -19.22 7.01
CA PHE A 157 -2.17 -18.12 7.32
C PHE A 157 -0.70 -18.49 7.07
N ARG A 158 -0.36 -19.76 7.26
CA ARG A 158 0.97 -20.33 7.04
C ARG A 158 1.19 -20.84 5.62
N SER A 159 0.23 -20.71 4.71
CA SER A 159 0.36 -21.27 3.36
C SER A 159 1.11 -20.30 2.43
N PRO A 160 1.85 -20.82 1.43
CA PRO A 160 2.53 -19.96 0.46
C PRO A 160 1.53 -19.18 -0.39
N GLU A 161 0.36 -19.75 -0.70
CA GLU A 161 -0.70 -19.09 -1.47
C GLU A 161 -1.21 -17.85 -0.74
N PHE A 162 -1.47 -17.94 0.57
CA PHE A 162 -1.89 -16.79 1.36
C PHE A 162 -0.80 -15.71 1.39
N PHE A 163 0.46 -16.10 1.56
CA PHE A 163 1.58 -15.16 1.61
C PHE A 163 1.71 -14.36 0.31
N ILE A 164 1.65 -15.03 -0.84
CA ILE A 164 1.69 -14.41 -2.16
C ILE A 164 0.45 -13.51 -2.36
N GLN A 165 -0.75 -14.04 -2.08
CA GLN A 165 -2.01 -13.30 -2.24
C GLN A 165 -2.05 -12.02 -1.38
N ALA A 166 -1.52 -12.07 -0.16
CA ALA A 166 -1.43 -10.90 0.71
C ALA A 166 -0.52 -9.81 0.10
N GLY A 167 0.63 -10.21 -0.45
CA GLY A 167 1.55 -9.31 -1.15
C GLY A 167 0.91 -8.70 -2.41
N GLU A 168 0.27 -9.52 -3.23
CA GLU A 168 -0.45 -9.08 -4.42
C GLU A 168 -1.61 -8.13 -4.08
N LEU A 169 -2.35 -8.39 -3.00
CA LEU A 169 -3.41 -7.50 -2.53
C LEU A 169 -2.84 -6.12 -2.19
N LEU A 170 -1.76 -6.05 -1.41
CA LEU A 170 -1.12 -4.79 -1.06
C LEU A 170 -0.61 -4.05 -2.31
N LEU A 171 0.02 -4.77 -3.25
CA LEU A 171 0.50 -4.22 -4.51
C LEU A 171 -0.65 -3.70 -5.39
N ASN A 172 -1.78 -4.38 -5.42
CA ASN A 172 -2.96 -3.94 -6.16
C ASN A 172 -3.56 -2.66 -5.58
N PHE A 173 -3.57 -2.53 -4.25
CA PHE A 173 -3.92 -1.28 -3.58
C PHE A 173 -2.97 -0.14 -3.98
N TYR A 174 -1.66 -0.38 -3.94
CA TYR A 174 -0.67 0.58 -4.39
C TYR A 174 -0.89 0.99 -5.84
N ARG A 175 -1.04 0.03 -6.76
CA ARG A 175 -1.30 0.27 -8.20
C ARG A 175 -2.56 1.08 -8.44
N SER A 176 -3.58 0.92 -7.60
CA SER A 176 -4.85 1.65 -7.68
C SER A 176 -4.78 3.09 -7.15
N ILE A 177 -3.69 3.50 -6.51
CA ILE A 177 -3.45 4.92 -6.19
C ILE A 177 -3.13 5.64 -7.50
N HIS A 178 -3.86 6.71 -7.79
CA HIS A 178 -3.49 7.62 -8.86
C HIS A 178 -2.28 8.43 -8.40
N LYS A 179 -1.11 8.16 -8.99
CA LYS A 179 0.09 8.93 -8.69
C LYS A 179 0.00 10.26 -9.45
N GLN A 180 0.14 11.34 -8.71
CA GLN A 180 0.26 12.69 -9.21
C GLN A 180 1.72 13.09 -9.12
N GLY A 181 2.15 14.02 -9.96
CA GLY A 181 3.51 14.53 -9.92
C GLY A 181 4.25 14.17 -11.19
N PHE A 182 4.42 15.18 -12.02
CA PHE A 182 5.58 15.33 -12.86
C PHE A 182 6.63 16.05 -12.00
N LEU A 183 7.82 15.47 -11.84
CA LEU A 183 8.93 16.20 -11.23
C LEU A 183 9.48 17.13 -12.30
N PHE A 184 9.18 18.41 -12.18
CA PHE A 184 9.89 19.39 -12.97
C PHE A 184 11.35 19.42 -12.55
N ASN A 185 12.24 19.52 -13.53
CA ASN A 185 13.57 20.06 -13.25
C ASN A 185 13.38 21.55 -12.89
N VAL A 186 13.22 21.83 -11.60
CA VAL A 186 12.99 23.18 -11.09
C VAL A 186 14.18 24.10 -11.33
N GLU A 187 15.38 23.57 -11.56
CA GLU A 187 16.55 24.37 -11.92
C GLU A 187 16.42 24.99 -13.32
N ARG A 188 15.63 24.35 -14.21
CA ARG A 188 15.29 24.88 -15.54
C ARG A 188 14.17 25.93 -15.48
N LEU A 189 13.27 25.83 -14.50
CA LEU A 189 12.08 26.67 -14.43
C LEU A 189 12.38 28.00 -13.72
N LYS A 190 12.50 29.07 -14.50
CA LYS A 190 12.61 30.45 -13.99
C LYS A 190 11.23 31.12 -13.92
N ASN A 191 10.33 30.77 -14.82
CA ASN A 191 8.94 31.24 -14.83
C ASN A 191 8.00 30.18 -15.47
N ILE A 192 6.70 30.51 -15.55
CA ILE A 192 5.68 29.59 -16.08
C ILE A 192 5.84 29.30 -17.57
N ASP A 193 6.49 30.20 -18.32
CA ASP A 193 6.70 30.07 -19.77
C ASP A 193 7.76 29.01 -20.10
N ASP A 194 8.57 28.58 -19.12
CA ASP A 194 9.54 27.50 -19.27
C ASP A 194 8.89 26.10 -19.31
N ILE A 195 7.59 25.99 -18.97
CA ILE A 195 6.80 24.76 -19.08
C ILE A 195 6.48 24.52 -20.56
N ASN A 196 7.04 23.46 -21.13
CA ASN A 196 6.86 23.14 -22.54
C ASN A 196 5.64 22.22 -22.77
N ARG A 197 5.36 21.96 -24.05
CA ARG A 197 4.25 21.09 -24.46
C ARG A 197 4.35 19.68 -23.87
N ASP A 198 5.56 19.12 -23.79
CA ASP A 198 5.77 17.76 -23.29
C ASP A 198 5.49 17.69 -21.78
N ASP A 199 5.95 18.70 -21.02
CA ASP A 199 5.64 18.85 -19.59
C ASP A 199 4.11 18.90 -19.38
N LEU A 200 3.39 19.67 -20.20
CA LEU A 200 1.92 19.75 -20.15
C LEU A 200 1.24 18.43 -20.54
N LEU A 201 1.77 17.71 -21.54
CA LEU A 201 1.24 16.41 -21.95
C LEU A 201 1.42 15.36 -20.85
N HIS A 202 2.57 15.35 -20.17
CA HIS A 202 2.82 14.49 -19.02
C HIS A 202 1.85 14.75 -17.86
N ILE A 203 1.37 15.99 -17.70
CA ILE A 203 0.34 16.33 -16.71
C ILE A 203 -1.06 15.92 -17.20
N ALA A 204 -1.41 16.25 -18.44
CA ALA A 204 -2.77 16.12 -18.96
C ALA A 204 -3.16 14.67 -19.27
N TYR A 205 -2.22 13.85 -19.77
CA TYR A 205 -2.50 12.49 -20.24
C TYR A 205 -3.06 11.58 -19.12
N PRO A 206 -2.43 11.48 -17.93
CA PRO A 206 -2.97 10.66 -16.84
C PRO A 206 -4.35 11.13 -16.35
N LEU A 207 -4.60 12.45 -16.39
CA LEU A 207 -5.90 13.03 -16.00
C LEU A 207 -7.02 12.67 -16.98
N LEU A 208 -6.71 12.64 -18.28
CA LEU A 208 -7.66 12.25 -19.33
C LEU A 208 -8.00 10.76 -19.26
N GLU A 209 -7.00 9.88 -19.16
CA GLU A 209 -7.21 8.43 -18.99
C GLU A 209 -8.11 8.14 -17.78
N ARG A 210 -7.86 8.83 -16.67
CA ARG A 210 -8.67 8.73 -15.45
C ARG A 210 -10.11 9.15 -15.68
N SER A 211 -10.32 10.28 -16.35
CA SER A 211 -11.66 10.80 -16.63
C SER A 211 -12.49 9.82 -17.46
N ILE A 212 -11.87 9.21 -18.48
CA ILE A 212 -12.49 8.16 -19.30
C ILE A 212 -12.85 6.95 -18.46
N TYR A 213 -11.93 6.49 -17.60
CA TYR A 213 -12.16 5.36 -16.73
C TYR A 213 -13.34 5.58 -15.76
N ILE A 214 -13.38 6.74 -15.10
CA ILE A 214 -14.45 7.11 -14.17
C ILE A 214 -15.79 7.15 -14.93
N ALA A 215 -15.83 7.84 -16.06
CA ALA A 215 -17.04 7.93 -16.89
C ALA A 215 -17.54 6.52 -17.29
N GLN A 216 -16.63 5.61 -17.65
CA GLN A 216 -16.98 4.24 -18.02
C GLN A 216 -17.57 3.45 -16.84
N LYS A 217 -16.98 3.55 -15.65
CA LYS A 217 -17.45 2.82 -14.46
C LYS A 217 -18.74 3.39 -13.89
N CYS A 218 -18.91 4.69 -13.96
CA CYS A 218 -20.16 5.37 -13.61
C CYS A 218 -21.27 5.15 -14.65
N LYS A 219 -20.99 4.42 -15.74
CA LYS A 219 -21.90 4.16 -16.87
C LYS A 219 -22.34 5.44 -17.61
N ASN A 220 -21.54 6.50 -17.52
CA ASN A 220 -21.73 7.73 -18.29
C ASN A 220 -21.30 7.54 -19.76
N ILE A 221 -20.37 6.61 -20.02
CA ILE A 221 -19.95 6.21 -21.36
C ILE A 221 -19.90 4.68 -21.45
N SER A 222 -20.10 4.14 -22.65
CA SER A 222 -20.02 2.71 -22.96
C SER A 222 -18.57 2.21 -22.99
N LYS A 223 -18.40 0.87 -22.97
CA LYS A 223 -17.07 0.25 -23.14
C LYS A 223 -16.44 0.59 -24.49
N LYS A 224 -17.25 0.72 -25.55
CA LYS A 224 -16.79 1.05 -26.91
C LYS A 224 -16.29 2.49 -26.97
N GLU A 225 -17.03 3.43 -26.38
CA GLU A 225 -16.62 4.83 -26.30
C GLU A 225 -15.32 5.00 -25.49
N ALA A 226 -15.22 4.34 -24.33
CA ALA A 226 -14.01 4.38 -23.52
C ALA A 226 -12.78 3.81 -24.26
N PHE A 227 -12.96 2.76 -25.07
CA PHE A 227 -11.89 2.20 -25.91
C PHE A 227 -11.45 3.20 -26.99
N ASN A 228 -12.41 3.81 -27.70
CA ASN A 228 -12.13 4.80 -28.72
C ASN A 228 -11.38 6.02 -28.15
N TYR A 229 -11.82 6.54 -26.99
CA TYR A 229 -11.14 7.67 -26.35
C TYR A 229 -9.69 7.34 -25.97
N ARG A 230 -9.41 6.16 -25.41
CA ARG A 230 -8.04 5.75 -25.08
C ARG A 230 -7.16 5.66 -26.33
N ASN A 231 -7.65 5.06 -27.41
CA ASN A 231 -6.88 4.96 -28.66
C ASN A 231 -6.56 6.33 -29.28
N ASN A 232 -7.49 7.28 -29.20
CA ASN A 232 -7.27 8.63 -29.70
C ASN A 232 -6.23 9.41 -28.89
N ILE A 233 -6.03 9.05 -27.62
CA ILE A 233 -5.06 9.69 -26.74
C ILE A 233 -3.70 8.95 -26.79
N ALA A 234 -3.69 7.62 -26.93
CA ALA A 234 -2.48 6.80 -27.03
C ALA A 234 -1.58 7.16 -28.24
N LEU A 235 -2.14 7.77 -29.29
CA LEU A 235 -1.39 8.33 -30.42
C LEU A 235 -0.40 9.44 -30.03
N PHE A 236 -0.48 9.96 -28.79
CA PHE A 236 0.44 10.98 -28.25
C PHE A 236 1.56 10.40 -27.36
N ASP A 237 1.59 9.09 -27.09
CA ASP A 237 2.49 8.44 -26.12
C ASP A 237 3.76 7.82 -26.77
N THR A 238 3.91 7.87 -28.10
CA THR A 238 4.94 7.05 -28.77
C THR A 238 6.37 7.64 -28.81
N ASP A 239 6.69 8.70 -28.07
CA ASP A 239 8.07 9.25 -28.09
C ASP A 239 8.63 9.80 -26.76
N THR A 240 7.83 10.00 -25.71
CA THR A 240 8.28 10.69 -24.48
C THR A 240 8.32 9.81 -23.22
N SER A 241 7.59 8.70 -23.17
CA SER A 241 7.49 7.84 -21.96
C SER A 241 8.74 6.97 -21.71
N ASN A 242 9.60 6.74 -22.71
CA ASN A 242 10.80 5.91 -22.59
C ASN A 242 12.02 6.60 -21.96
N ARG A 243 11.99 7.91 -21.67
CA ARG A 243 13.17 8.60 -21.12
C ARG A 243 13.32 8.57 -19.60
N PHE A 244 12.27 8.30 -18.83
CA PHE A 244 12.33 8.44 -17.36
C PHE A 244 12.10 7.15 -16.55
N LEU A 245 11.64 6.06 -17.17
CA LEU A 245 11.53 4.76 -16.48
C LEU A 245 12.85 4.00 -16.39
N VAL A 246 13.93 4.53 -16.96
CA VAL A 246 15.28 3.92 -16.94
C VAL A 246 16.10 4.39 -15.72
N GLU A 247 15.66 5.43 -15.00
CA GLU A 247 16.42 6.04 -13.89
C GLU A 247 15.78 5.86 -12.50
N LEU A 248 14.87 4.88 -12.34
CA LEU A 248 14.40 4.38 -11.04
C LEU A 248 14.72 2.89 -10.90
#